data_AF-A0A971SC08-F1
#
_entry.id   AF-A0A971SC08-F1
#
_cell.length_a   1.000
_cell.length_b   1.000
_cell.length_c   1.000
_cell.angle_alpha   90.00
_cell.angle_beta   90.00
_cell.angle_gamma   90.00
#
_symmetry.space_group_name_H-M   'P 1'
#
loop_
_entity.id
_entity.type
_entity.pdbx_description
1 polymer ?
#
loop_
_entity_poly.entity_id
_entity_poly.type
_entity_poly.pdbx_seq_one_letter_code
_entity_poly.pdbx_strand_id
1 'polypeptide(L)' 'MILVFRRTPWGQRVFRFYDPDKYIVEIGEIVETVIIRSYKQGDSIDEIVQKTSMSREFVEATIKILSTNSVNC' A
#
# COMPACT_ATOMS: atom_id res chain seq x y z
N MET A 1 -24.98 -8.80 -1.12
CA MET A 1 -23.86 -7.88 -1.39
C MET A 1 -23.17 -7.56 -0.08
N ILE A 2 -22.13 -8.33 0.27
CA ILE A 2 -21.34 -8.08 1.49
C ILE A 2 -20.17 -7.20 1.05
N LEU A 3 -20.22 -5.93 1.44
CA LEU A 3 -19.17 -4.94 1.22
C LEU A 3 -18.26 -4.97 2.45
N VAL A 4 -17.06 -5.55 2.32
CA VAL A 4 -16.10 -5.58 3.45
C VAL A 4 -14.94 -4.66 3.11
N PHE A 5 -14.92 -3.51 3.77
CA PHE A 5 -13.73 -2.68 3.86
C PHE A 5 -12.85 -3.18 5.00
N ARG A 6 -11.62 -3.59 4.70
CA ARG A 6 -10.68 -4.13 5.68
C ARG A 6 -9.30 -3.51 5.51
N ARG A 7 -8.63 -3.25 6.63
CA ARG A 7 -7.19 -2.93 6.64
C ARG A 7 -6.38 -4.21 6.84
N THR A 8 -5.35 -4.38 6.04
CA THR A 8 -4.38 -5.46 6.21
C THR A 8 -3.43 -5.13 7.37
N PRO A 9 -2.71 -6.12 7.94
CA PRO A 9 -1.76 -5.89 9.03
C PRO A 9 -0.66 -4.87 8.71
N TRP A 10 -0.30 -4.72 7.43
CA TRP A 10 0.68 -3.73 6.96
C TRP A 10 0.06 -2.38 6.55
N GLY A 11 -1.23 -2.19 6.83
CA GLY A 11 -1.93 -0.92 6.67
C GLY A 11 -2.58 -0.69 5.31
N GLN A 12 -2.51 -1.61 4.35
CA GLN A 12 -3.20 -1.46 3.06
C GLN A 12 -4.71 -1.52 3.25
N ARG A 13 -5.43 -0.60 2.61
CA ARG A 13 -6.89 -0.60 2.56
C ARG A 13 -7.34 -1.51 1.43
N VAL A 14 -8.24 -2.43 1.74
CA VAL A 14 -8.74 -3.42 0.80
C VAL A 14 -10.26 -3.46 0.86
N PHE A 15 -10.86 -3.52 -0.31
CA PHE A 15 -12.29 -3.64 -0.50
C PHE A 15 -12.59 -4.99 -1.16
N ARG A 16 -13.39 -5.82 -0.49
CA ARG A 16 -13.83 -7.11 -1.00
C ARG A 16 -15.34 -7.11 -1.22
N PHE A 17 -15.76 -7.58 -2.38
CA PHE A 17 -17.16 -7.83 -2.69
C PHE A 17 -17.31 -9.11 -3.51
N TYR A 18 -18.54 -9.60 -3.58
CA TYR A 18 -18.90 -10.74 -4.40
C TYR A 18 -19.57 -10.24 -5.68
N ASP A 19 -19.19 -10.81 -6.82
CA ASP A 19 -19.95 -10.63 -8.06
C ASP A 19 -21.26 -11.47 -8.03
N PRO A 20 -22.13 -11.32 -9.04
CA PRO A 20 -23.38 -12.10 -9.12
C PRO A 20 -23.18 -13.62 -9.13
N ASP A 21 -22.04 -14.09 -9.64
CA ASP A 21 -21.66 -15.50 -9.73
C ASP A 21 -20.92 -16.01 -8.47
N LYS A 22 -20.79 -15.16 -7.44
CA LYS A 22 -20.14 -15.39 -6.14
C LYS A 22 -18.62 -15.56 -6.20
N TYR A 23 -17.96 -15.03 -7.23
CA TYR A 23 -16.51 -14.85 -7.22
C TYR A 23 -16.13 -13.70 -6.29
N ILE A 24 -15.01 -13.86 -5.58
CA ILE A 24 -14.47 -12.82 -4.70
C ILE A 24 -13.65 -11.86 -5.55
N VAL A 25 -14.08 -10.61 -5.60
CA VAL A 25 -13.32 -9.51 -6.21
C VAL A 25 -12.68 -8.68 -5.10
N GLU A 26 -11.37 -8.49 -5.20
CA GLU A 26 -10.58 -7.69 -4.27
C GLU A 26 -10.00 -6.46 -4.97
N ILE A 27 -10.29 -5.28 -4.43
CA ILE A 27 -9.72 -4.00 -4.87
C ILE A 27 -8.85 -3.47 -3.73
N GLY A 28 -7.54 -3.46 -3.93
CA GLY A 28 -6.56 -2.97 -2.97
C GLY A 28 -6.03 -1.59 -3.30
N GLU A 29 -5.69 -0.82 -2.26
CA GLU A 29 -4.85 0.38 -2.38
C GLU A 29 -3.48 0.01 -2.97
N ILE A 30 -2.92 0.86 -3.83
CA ILE A 30 -1.60 0.68 -4.45
C ILE A 30 -0.53 0.61 -3.36
N VAL A 31 0.39 -0.37 -3.42
CA VAL A 31 1.38 -0.63 -2.36
C VAL A 31 2.32 0.56 -2.18
N GLU A 32 2.70 1.22 -3.26
CA GLU A 32 3.52 2.43 -3.27
C GLU A 32 2.91 3.53 -2.39
N THR A 33 1.58 3.66 -2.42
CA THR A 33 0.87 4.64 -1.59
C THR A 33 0.93 4.27 -0.10
N VAL A 34 0.89 2.97 0.21
CA VAL A 34 1.04 2.47 1.59
C VAL A 34 2.46 2.70 2.10
N ILE A 35 3.48 2.45 1.28
CA ILE A 35 4.89 2.73 1.58
C ILE A 35 5.10 4.22 1.85
N ILE A 36 4.65 5.08 0.93
CA ILE A 36 4.77 6.55 1.06
C ILE A 36 4.08 7.04 2.34
N ARG A 37 2.88 6.53 2.64
CA ARG A 37 2.15 6.92 3.84
C ARG A 37 2.86 6.49 5.11
N SER A 38 3.41 5.28 5.13
CA SER A 38 4.17 4.76 6.28
C SER A 38 5.45 5.57 6.50
N TYR A 39 6.17 5.89 5.42
CA TYR A 39 7.34 6.77 5.46
C TYR A 39 7.00 8.18 5.97
N LYS A 40 5.89 8.78 5.50
CA LYS A 40 5.40 10.07 5.99
C LYS A 40 4.94 10.04 7.45
N GLN A 41 4.58 8.88 7.98
CA GLN A 41 4.22 8.68 9.39
C GLN A 41 5.46 8.53 10.29
N GLY A 42 6.67 8.45 9.70
CA GLY A 42 7.94 8.36 10.42
C GLY A 42 8.44 6.93 10.61
N ASP A 43 7.84 5.92 9.97
CA ASP A 43 8.38 4.56 9.99
C ASP A 43 9.74 4.51 9.27
N SER A 44 10.68 3.74 9.82
CA SER A 44 11.97 3.49 9.17
C SER A 44 11.83 2.58 7.94
N ILE A 45 12.78 2.65 7.01
CA ILE A 45 12.78 1.82 5.79
C ILE A 45 12.72 0.32 6.17
N ASP A 46 13.43 -0.08 7.21
CA ASP A 46 13.45 -1.47 7.69
C ASP A 46 12.11 -1.93 8.25
N GLU A 47 11.42 -1.07 9.01
CA GLU A 47 10.06 -1.36 9.48
C GLU A 47 9.07 -1.45 8.33
N ILE A 48 9.20 -0.59 7.31
CA ILE A 48 8.34 -0.62 6.12
C ILE A 48 8.56 -1.90 5.32
N VAL A 49 9.82 -2.31 5.13
CA VAL A 49 10.20 -3.57 4.47
C VAL A 49 9.60 -4.76 5.22
N GLN A 50 9.74 -4.80 6.55
CA GLN A 50 9.16 -5.88 7.37
C GLN A 50 7.63 -5.89 7.31
N LYS A 51 6.96 -4.74 7.42
CA LYS A 51 5.49 -4.64 7.36
C LYS A 51 4.97 -5.08 5.98
N THR A 52 5.51 -4.51 4.91
CA THR A 52 4.99 -4.76 3.54
C THR A 52 5.50 -6.05 2.91
N SER A 53 6.52 -6.68 3.49
CA SER A 53 7.23 -7.85 2.92
C SER A 53 7.77 -7.60 1.49
N MET A 54 7.98 -6.34 1.13
CA MET A 54 8.56 -5.93 -0.14
C MET A 54 10.08 -5.85 -0.03
N SER A 55 10.78 -5.92 -1.17
CA SER A 55 12.25 -5.78 -1.15
C SER A 55 12.66 -4.37 -0.75
N ARG A 56 13.83 -4.24 -0.12
CA ARG A 56 14.36 -2.95 0.33
C ARG A 56 14.53 -1.99 -0.86
N GLU A 57 15.00 -2.51 -1.99
CA GLU A 57 15.22 -1.75 -3.21
C GLU A 57 13.93 -1.14 -3.74
N PHE A 58 12.81 -1.87 -3.66
CA PHE A 58 11.50 -1.38 -4.07
C PHE A 58 11.00 -0.24 -3.17
N VAL A 59 11.18 -0.38 -1.86
CA VAL A 59 10.80 0.65 -0.88
C VAL A 59 11.62 1.93 -1.10
N GLU A 60 12.94 1.81 -1.26
CA GLU A 60 13.83 2.94 -1.54
C GLU A 60 13.51 3.62 -2.87
N ALA A 61 13.25 2.84 -3.93
CA ALA A 61 12.85 3.38 -5.23
C ALA A 61 11.53 4.17 -5.13
N THR A 62 10.55 3.65 -4.40
CA THR A 62 9.26 4.30 -4.17
C THR A 62 9.42 5.63 -3.42
N ILE A 63 10.25 5.67 -2.37
CA ILE A 63 10.55 6.89 -1.61
C ILE A 63 11.30 7.90 -2.50
N LYS A 64 12.21 7.43 -3.36
CA LYS A 64 12.94 8.29 -4.30
C LYS A 64 11.99 8.94 -5.32
N ILE A 65 11.02 8.19 -5.87
CA ILE A 65 10.00 8.72 -6.78
C ILE A 65 9.19 9.84 -6.10
N LEU A 66 8.86 9.69 -4.82
CA LEU A 66 8.21 10.76 -4.04
C LEU A 66 9.04 12.05 -4.06
N SER A 67 10.35 11.95 -3.85
CA SER A 67 11.26 13.11 -3.83
C SER A 67 11.37 13.81 -5.20
N THR A 68 11.30 13.04 -6.29
CA THR A 68 11.40 13.57 -7.66
C THR A 68 10.12 14.28 -8.11
N ASN A 69 8.94 13.81 -7.68
CA ASN A 69 7.66 14.45 -8.03
C ASN A 69 7.43 15.79 -7.31
N SER A 70 8.15 16.07 -6.22
CA SER A 70 8.07 17.36 -5.54
C SER A 70 8.89 18.48 -6.23
N VAL A 71 9.66 18.15 -7.28
CA VAL A 71 10.55 19.10 -7.99
C VAL A 71 9.95 19.58 -9.33
N ASN A 72 8.73 19.17 -9.68
CA ASN A 72 8.00 19.67 -10.85
C ASN A 72 6.82 20.60 -10.46
N CYS A 73 7.03 21.42 -9.43
CA CYS A 73 6.18 22.58 -9.11
C CYS A 73 7.00 23.85 -9.26
#